data_AF-A0A924M165-F1
#
_entry.id   AF-A0A924M165-F1
#
_cell.length_a   1.000
_cell.length_b   1.000
_cell.length_c   1.000
_cell.angle_alpha   90.00
_cell.angle_beta   90.00
_cell.angle_gamma   90.00
#
_symmetry.space_group_name_H-M   'P 1'
#
loop_
_entity.id
_entity.type
_entity.pdbx_description
1 polymer ?
#
loop_
_entity_poly.entity_id
_entity_poly.type
_entity_poly.pdbx_seq_one_letter_code
_entity_poly.pdbx_strand_id
1 'polypeptide(L)'
;HCATKANIMKLSEGLMKCTFEDVAPEYPDITPHHIIIDNCAHQLVINPEQFEVIVTSNMNGDIISDLTSGLVGGLGVAPSSSISATTAIFEPVHGSAPDIAGQDKANPIAMILTAVMLLRHVGQTEIATTVENAVLVTLEEGRTLTGDLARRRAGATAVGTEAFTDAIIANLGRAPSAFGARVTKKLQIPTVACDLKPLRPRELVGVDIFMEARDTADNLGKRLDAAFADSLLTFKVLSNRGTVVYPVPAGQVDTVECWTARFMKPESADSLTDADIVDALQRVAKVALWMHVEKLHVFDGVPGFSRAQGED
;
A
#
# COMPACT_ATOMS: atom_id res chain seq x y z
N HIS A 1 2.08 -5.01 14.74
CA HIS A 1 2.55 -3.69 14.26
C HIS A 1 1.69 -3.19 13.11
N CYS A 2 1.31 -1.91 13.12
CA CYS A 2 0.67 -1.21 12.00
C CYS A 2 1.68 -0.22 11.41
N ALA A 3 2.12 -0.47 10.17
CA ALA A 3 3.12 0.35 9.49
C ALA A 3 2.45 1.31 8.50
N THR A 4 2.73 2.62 8.58
CA THR A 4 2.11 3.62 7.69
C THR A 4 3.03 4.81 7.43
N LYS A 5 2.71 5.66 6.47
CA LYS A 5 3.32 6.99 6.29
C LYS A 5 2.38 8.13 6.75
N ALA A 6 1.65 7.90 7.84
CA ALA A 6 0.63 8.85 8.35
C ALA A 6 1.19 10.22 8.78
N ASN A 7 2.50 10.35 9.00
CA ASN A 7 3.15 11.64 9.24
C ASN A 7 3.15 12.56 8.00
N ILE A 8 3.11 11.98 6.79
CA ILE A 8 3.02 12.70 5.52
C ILE A 8 1.58 12.64 4.98
N MET A 9 1.05 11.42 4.81
CA MET A 9 -0.27 11.16 4.24
C MET A 9 -1.33 11.08 5.34
N LYS A 10 -1.61 12.21 5.99
CA LYS A 10 -2.47 12.29 7.19
C LYS A 10 -3.90 11.81 6.97
N LEU A 11 -4.45 11.92 5.75
CA LEU A 11 -5.82 11.52 5.45
C LEU A 11 -5.91 10.06 4.99
N SER A 12 -5.10 9.66 4.00
CA SER A 12 -5.14 8.30 3.43
C SER A 12 -4.47 7.26 4.33
N GLU A 13 -3.19 7.43 4.66
CA GLU A 13 -2.48 6.53 5.58
C GLU A 13 -2.94 6.73 7.03
N GLY A 14 -3.35 7.95 7.39
CA GLY A 14 -3.95 8.22 8.69
C GLY A 14 -5.27 7.48 8.90
N LEU A 15 -6.09 7.27 7.87
CA LEU A 15 -7.30 6.44 7.97
C LEU A 15 -6.96 5.02 8.44
N MET A 16 -5.88 4.43 7.91
CA MET A 16 -5.43 3.10 8.32
C MET A 16 -4.96 3.09 9.78
N LYS A 17 -4.17 4.10 10.18
CA LYS A 17 -3.72 4.26 11.56
C LYS A 17 -4.91 4.38 12.53
N CYS A 18 -5.85 5.28 12.24
CA CYS A 18 -7.04 5.48 13.08
C CYS A 18 -7.89 4.21 13.15
N THR A 19 -8.13 3.54 12.01
CA THR A 19 -8.88 2.27 11.99
C THR A 19 -8.19 1.20 12.83
N PHE A 20 -6.86 1.11 12.75
CA PHE A 20 -6.09 0.19 13.59
C PHE A 20 -6.25 0.51 15.09
N GLU A 21 -6.18 1.79 15.46
CA GLU A 21 -6.37 2.25 16.84
C GLU A 21 -7.81 2.06 17.34
N ASP A 22 -8.81 2.19 16.46
CA ASP A 22 -10.22 2.00 16.77
C ASP A 22 -10.57 0.52 16.99
N VAL A 23 -9.94 -0.39 16.21
CA VAL A 23 -10.17 -1.85 16.30
C VAL A 23 -9.34 -2.50 17.41
N ALA A 24 -8.16 -1.95 17.75
CA ALA A 24 -7.27 -2.54 18.74
C ALA A 24 -7.92 -2.85 20.11
N PRO A 25 -8.81 -2.00 20.69
CA PRO A 25 -9.50 -2.30 21.94
C PRO A 25 -10.39 -3.55 21.90
N GLU A 26 -10.83 -4.01 20.72
CA GLU A 26 -11.59 -5.25 20.57
C GLU A 26 -10.71 -6.52 20.76
N TYR A 27 -9.39 -6.36 20.76
CA TYR A 27 -8.40 -7.44 20.88
C TYR A 27 -7.40 -7.17 22.02
N PRO A 28 -7.83 -7.17 23.29
CA PRO A 28 -6.99 -6.79 24.43
C PRO A 28 -5.78 -7.72 24.65
N ASP A 29 -5.82 -8.94 24.13
CA ASP A 29 -4.72 -9.91 24.21
C ASP A 29 -3.60 -9.66 23.19
N ILE A 30 -3.77 -8.68 22.28
CA ILE A 30 -2.82 -8.33 21.23
C ILE A 30 -2.29 -6.92 21.49
N THR A 31 -0.98 -6.77 21.71
CA THR A 31 -0.38 -5.45 21.94
C THR A 31 -0.33 -4.63 20.64
N PRO A 32 -1.04 -3.48 20.55
CA PRO A 32 -1.00 -2.65 19.36
C PRO A 32 0.27 -1.78 19.35
N HIS A 33 0.98 -1.78 18.23
CA HIS A 33 2.14 -0.92 18.00
C HIS A 33 2.04 -0.27 16.63
N HIS A 34 2.06 1.07 16.59
CA HIS A 34 2.18 1.83 15.35
C HIS A 34 3.64 2.16 15.06
N ILE A 35 4.04 2.10 13.79
CA ILE A 35 5.38 2.43 13.32
C ILE A 35 5.31 3.15 11.97
N ILE A 36 6.23 4.10 11.72
CA ILE A 36 6.32 4.71 10.39
C ILE A 36 7.00 3.73 9.42
N ILE A 37 6.48 3.60 8.20
CA ILE A 37 6.89 2.57 7.24
C ILE A 37 8.39 2.59 6.89
N ASP A 38 9.03 3.76 6.89
CA ASP A 38 10.48 3.88 6.67
C ASP A 38 11.29 3.28 7.81
N ASN A 39 10.94 3.59 9.06
CA ASN A 39 11.53 2.97 10.24
C ASN A 39 11.19 1.47 10.30
N CYS A 40 9.98 1.05 9.88
CA CYS A 40 9.62 -0.36 9.79
C CYS A 40 10.55 -1.12 8.85
N ALA A 41 10.79 -0.60 7.64
CA ALA A 41 11.73 -1.20 6.68
C ALA A 41 13.15 -1.27 7.24
N HIS A 42 13.62 -0.21 7.92
CA HIS A 42 14.91 -0.20 8.59
C HIS A 42 14.99 -1.27 9.70
N GLN A 43 13.99 -1.39 10.56
CA GLN A 43 13.94 -2.37 11.64
C GLN A 43 13.84 -3.82 11.12
N LEU A 44 13.14 -4.05 10.00
CA LEU A 44 13.10 -5.35 9.34
C LEU A 44 14.49 -5.83 8.88
N VAL A 45 15.39 -4.90 8.54
CA VAL A 45 16.77 -5.24 8.18
C VAL A 45 17.65 -5.41 9.42
N ILE A 46 17.51 -4.54 10.41
CA ILE A 46 18.39 -4.51 11.59
C ILE A 46 18.06 -5.62 12.59
N ASN A 47 16.79 -5.84 12.89
CA ASN A 47 16.33 -6.79 13.89
C ASN A 47 14.93 -7.30 13.54
N PRO A 48 14.80 -8.17 12.50
CA PRO A 48 13.49 -8.66 12.06
C PRO A 48 12.75 -9.48 13.11
N GLU A 49 13.46 -10.13 14.03
CA GLU A 49 12.87 -11.04 15.03
C GLU A 49 11.98 -10.32 16.07
N GLN A 50 11.99 -8.98 16.11
CA GLN A 50 11.06 -8.20 16.93
C GLN A 50 9.62 -8.18 16.36
N PHE A 51 9.42 -8.59 15.11
CA PHE A 51 8.12 -8.52 14.45
C PHE A 51 7.42 -9.89 14.42
N GLU A 52 6.17 -9.90 14.87
CA GLU A 52 5.29 -11.08 14.77
C GLU A 52 4.30 -10.93 13.61
N VAL A 53 3.49 -9.85 13.64
CA VAL A 53 2.51 -9.51 12.61
C VAL A 53 2.65 -8.05 12.22
N ILE A 54 2.70 -7.77 10.92
CA ILE A 54 2.69 -6.43 10.35
C ILE A 54 1.45 -6.27 9.49
N VAL A 55 0.68 -5.21 9.74
CA VAL A 55 -0.43 -4.78 8.89
C VAL A 55 -0.09 -3.41 8.29
N THR A 56 -0.31 -3.24 6.99
CA THR A 56 0.05 -2.02 6.25
C THR A 56 -0.80 -1.88 4.98
N SER A 57 -0.74 -0.72 4.33
CA SER A 57 -1.46 -0.44 3.09
C SER A 57 -0.86 -1.22 1.92
N ASN A 58 -1.63 -1.34 0.82
CA ASN A 58 -1.31 -2.22 -0.31
C ASN A 58 0.13 -2.04 -0.83
N MET A 59 0.49 -0.84 -1.29
CA MET A 59 1.83 -0.54 -1.82
C MET A 59 2.94 -0.76 -0.78
N ASN A 60 2.73 -0.36 0.46
CA ASN A 60 3.71 -0.56 1.51
C ASN A 60 3.91 -2.06 1.80
N GLY A 61 2.82 -2.84 1.76
CA GLY A 61 2.79 -4.28 1.95
C GLY A 61 3.61 -5.00 0.90
N ASP A 62 3.37 -4.71 -0.37
CA ASP A 62 4.11 -5.23 -1.53
C ASP A 62 5.63 -5.06 -1.35
N ILE A 63 6.06 -3.85 -0.99
CA ILE A 63 7.49 -3.55 -0.81
C ILE A 63 8.09 -4.31 0.39
N ILE A 64 7.44 -4.29 1.55
CA ILE A 64 8.04 -4.90 2.75
C ILE A 64 7.92 -6.43 2.76
N SER A 65 6.91 -7.02 2.10
CA SER A 65 6.84 -8.47 1.94
C SER A 65 8.01 -8.97 1.10
N ASP A 66 8.34 -8.26 0.02
CA ASP A 66 9.51 -8.59 -0.81
C ASP A 66 10.83 -8.41 -0.06
N LEU A 67 10.97 -7.32 0.71
CA LEU A 67 12.10 -7.10 1.62
C LEU A 67 12.28 -8.31 2.55
N THR A 68 11.22 -8.74 3.23
CA THR A 68 11.29 -9.86 4.18
C THR A 68 11.59 -11.19 3.51
N SER A 69 11.11 -11.42 2.27
CA SER A 69 11.47 -12.61 1.50
C SER A 69 12.99 -12.72 1.32
N GLY A 70 13.68 -11.59 1.12
CA GLY A 70 15.14 -11.51 0.97
C GLY A 70 15.91 -12.02 2.19
N LEU A 71 15.32 -11.89 3.38
CA LEU A 71 15.91 -12.31 4.66
C LEU A 71 15.93 -13.83 4.82
N VAL A 72 14.99 -14.55 4.19
CA VAL A 72 14.75 -15.99 4.42
C VAL A 72 15.09 -16.90 3.24
N GLY A 73 15.58 -16.36 2.12
CA GLY A 73 15.97 -17.14 0.94
C GLY A 73 15.60 -16.50 -0.40
N GLY A 74 14.74 -15.50 -0.38
CA GLY A 74 14.22 -14.77 -1.53
C GLY A 74 12.80 -15.22 -1.91
N LEU A 75 12.32 -14.68 -3.02
CA LEU A 75 10.96 -14.86 -3.51
C LEU A 75 10.57 -16.33 -3.79
N GLY A 76 11.52 -17.20 -4.12
CA GLY A 76 11.28 -18.63 -4.40
C GLY A 76 10.77 -19.44 -3.21
N VAL A 77 10.81 -18.89 -1.99
CA VAL A 77 10.34 -19.55 -0.77
C VAL A 77 9.20 -18.80 -0.07
N ALA A 78 8.63 -17.77 -0.70
CA ALA A 78 7.60 -16.91 -0.12
C ALA A 78 6.19 -17.28 -0.65
N PRO A 79 5.39 -18.07 0.09
CA PRO A 79 4.00 -18.33 -0.26
C PRO A 79 3.09 -17.15 0.12
N SER A 80 1.91 -17.05 -0.50
CA SER A 80 0.91 -16.04 -0.11
C SER A 80 -0.54 -16.51 -0.27
N SER A 81 -1.47 -15.71 0.26
CA SER A 81 -2.90 -15.93 0.10
C SER A 81 -3.67 -14.63 0.16
N SER A 82 -4.64 -14.47 -0.74
CA SER A 82 -5.60 -13.38 -0.78
C SER A 82 -6.96 -13.90 -0.30
N ILE A 83 -7.39 -13.47 0.89
CA ILE A 83 -8.58 -14.02 1.57
C ILE A 83 -9.66 -12.94 1.73
N SER A 84 -10.90 -13.27 1.37
CA SER A 84 -12.10 -12.48 1.63
C SER A 84 -13.18 -13.33 2.31
N ALA A 85 -14.29 -12.72 2.71
CA ALA A 85 -15.41 -13.42 3.33
C ALA A 85 -16.05 -14.50 2.43
N THR A 86 -15.94 -14.37 1.10
CA THR A 86 -16.62 -15.24 0.13
C THR A 86 -15.66 -16.00 -0.78
N THR A 87 -14.38 -15.63 -0.81
CA THR A 87 -13.43 -16.13 -1.81
C THR A 87 -12.02 -16.15 -1.23
N ALA A 88 -11.24 -17.16 -1.61
CA ALA A 88 -9.82 -17.24 -1.29
C ALA A 88 -9.02 -17.60 -2.54
N ILE A 89 -7.92 -16.88 -2.77
CA ILE A 89 -6.96 -17.12 -3.84
C ILE A 89 -5.61 -17.41 -3.19
N PHE A 90 -4.92 -18.43 -3.68
CA PHE A 90 -3.62 -18.85 -3.17
C PHE A 90 -2.62 -18.77 -4.32
N GLU A 91 -1.64 -17.88 -4.19
CA GLU A 91 -0.59 -17.65 -5.18
C GLU A 91 0.75 -17.36 -4.48
N PRO A 92 1.90 -17.75 -5.05
CA PRO A 92 3.19 -17.35 -4.51
C PRO A 92 3.40 -15.83 -4.66
N VAL A 93 4.28 -15.25 -3.85
CA VAL A 93 4.60 -13.80 -3.94
C VAL A 93 5.29 -13.45 -5.27
N HIS A 94 6.06 -14.38 -5.83
CA HIS A 94 6.86 -14.14 -7.03
C HIS A 94 6.02 -14.03 -8.32
N GLY A 95 6.56 -13.29 -9.30
CA GLY A 95 5.98 -13.20 -10.65
C GLY A 95 6.33 -14.38 -11.57
N SER A 96 6.23 -14.15 -12.89
CA SER A 96 6.36 -15.18 -13.93
C SER A 96 7.78 -15.64 -14.24
N ALA A 97 8.81 -14.91 -13.80
CA ALA A 97 10.23 -15.21 -14.03
C ALA A 97 10.55 -15.64 -15.50
N PRO A 98 10.30 -14.77 -16.49
CA PRO A 98 10.38 -15.13 -17.92
C PRO A 98 11.79 -15.53 -18.38
N ASP A 99 12.82 -15.08 -17.67
CA ASP A 99 14.22 -15.38 -17.93
C ASP A 99 14.60 -16.85 -17.66
N ILE A 100 13.81 -17.59 -16.87
CA ILE A 100 14.02 -19.01 -16.55
C ILE A 100 12.87 -19.92 -17.00
N ALA A 101 11.84 -19.36 -17.62
CA ALA A 101 10.68 -20.11 -18.10
C ALA A 101 11.10 -21.22 -19.08
N GLY A 102 10.62 -22.45 -18.85
CA GLY A 102 10.92 -23.62 -19.68
C GLY A 102 12.35 -24.17 -19.56
N GLN A 103 13.13 -23.72 -18.56
CA GLN A 103 14.53 -24.14 -18.42
C GLN A 103 14.79 -25.14 -17.28
N ASP A 104 13.75 -25.65 -16.62
CA ASP A 104 13.88 -26.53 -15.45
C ASP A 104 14.78 -25.94 -14.33
N LYS A 105 14.61 -24.64 -14.04
CA LYS A 105 15.43 -23.91 -13.05
C LYS A 105 14.63 -23.25 -11.92
N ALA A 106 13.30 -23.21 -12.05
CA ALA A 106 12.44 -22.56 -11.08
C ALA A 106 12.45 -23.30 -9.74
N ASN A 107 12.44 -22.55 -8.64
CA ASN A 107 12.24 -23.10 -7.31
C ASN A 107 10.73 -23.27 -7.05
N PRO A 108 10.21 -24.50 -6.89
CA PRO A 108 8.77 -24.72 -6.71
C PRO A 108 8.29 -24.52 -5.26
N ILE A 109 9.17 -24.20 -4.30
CA ILE A 109 8.81 -24.15 -2.87
C ILE A 109 7.66 -23.18 -2.61
N ALA A 110 7.75 -21.94 -3.10
CA ALA A 110 6.70 -20.94 -2.88
C ALA A 110 5.33 -21.43 -3.38
N MET A 111 5.28 -22.09 -4.55
CA MET A 111 4.05 -22.65 -5.09
C MET A 111 3.53 -23.84 -4.27
N ILE A 112 4.42 -24.74 -3.83
CA ILE A 112 4.05 -25.89 -2.99
C ILE A 112 3.51 -25.41 -1.64
N LEU A 113 4.20 -24.46 -0.99
CA LEU A 113 3.78 -23.90 0.30
C LEU A 113 2.48 -23.08 0.18
N THR A 114 2.24 -22.47 -0.97
CA THR A 114 0.95 -21.84 -1.30
C THR A 114 -0.17 -22.88 -1.36
N ALA A 115 0.07 -24.04 -1.98
CA ALA A 115 -0.87 -25.16 -1.97
C ALA A 115 -1.08 -25.74 -0.55
N VAL A 116 -0.05 -25.74 0.31
CA VAL A 116 -0.18 -26.08 1.73
C VAL A 116 -1.15 -25.12 2.43
N MET A 117 -1.06 -23.81 2.19
CA MET A 117 -2.01 -22.82 2.74
C MET A 117 -3.45 -23.10 2.27
N LEU A 118 -3.64 -23.44 1.00
CA LEU A 118 -4.94 -23.85 0.45
C LEU A 118 -5.48 -25.08 1.17
N LEU A 119 -4.68 -26.13 1.31
CA LEU A 119 -5.09 -27.38 1.97
C LEU A 119 -5.55 -27.11 3.41
N ARG A 120 -4.82 -26.26 4.15
CA ARG A 120 -5.22 -25.84 5.50
C ARG A 120 -6.54 -25.07 5.47
N HIS A 121 -6.75 -24.17 4.49
CA HIS A 121 -7.98 -23.41 4.34
C HIS A 121 -9.21 -24.29 4.09
N VAL A 122 -9.09 -25.34 3.27
CA VAL A 122 -10.19 -26.29 2.97
C VAL A 122 -10.31 -27.44 3.99
N GLY A 123 -9.59 -27.38 5.10
CA GLY A 123 -9.69 -28.35 6.21
C GLY A 123 -8.83 -29.61 6.06
N GLN A 124 -8.01 -29.71 5.00
CA GLN A 124 -7.10 -30.84 4.73
C GLN A 124 -5.76 -30.70 5.48
N THR A 125 -5.84 -30.51 6.80
CA THR A 125 -4.68 -30.12 7.65
C THR A 125 -3.62 -31.22 7.75
N GLU A 126 -4.01 -32.49 7.78
CA GLU A 126 -3.09 -33.63 7.83
C GLU A 126 -2.28 -33.76 6.53
N ILE A 127 -2.96 -33.62 5.39
CA ILE A 127 -2.31 -33.62 4.06
C ILE A 127 -1.37 -32.43 3.95
N ALA A 128 -1.83 -31.23 4.33
CA ALA A 128 -1.00 -30.02 4.34
C ALA A 128 0.29 -30.21 5.17
N THR A 129 0.17 -30.83 6.34
CA THR A 129 1.31 -31.09 7.23
C THR A 129 2.26 -32.12 6.63
N THR A 130 1.74 -33.14 5.96
CA THR A 130 2.55 -34.15 5.27
C THR A 130 3.39 -33.52 4.15
N VAL A 131 2.78 -32.64 3.34
CA VAL A 131 3.47 -31.94 2.26
C VAL A 131 4.49 -30.92 2.80
N GLU A 132 4.11 -30.11 3.79
CA GLU A 132 5.01 -29.13 4.41
C GLU A 132 6.23 -29.82 5.04
N ASN A 133 6.03 -30.93 5.76
CA ASN A 133 7.12 -31.70 6.35
C ASN A 133 8.08 -32.24 5.29
N ALA A 134 7.57 -32.73 4.15
CA ALA A 134 8.42 -33.24 3.08
C ALA A 134 9.32 -32.13 2.48
N VAL A 135 8.78 -30.91 2.31
CA VAL A 135 9.57 -29.74 1.90
C VAL A 135 10.65 -29.43 2.94
N LEU A 136 10.29 -29.37 4.23
CA LEU A 136 11.23 -29.06 5.32
C LEU A 136 12.33 -30.11 5.47
N VAL A 137 12.00 -31.40 5.37
CA VAL A 137 12.99 -32.49 5.38
C VAL A 137 13.98 -32.35 4.24
N THR A 138 13.50 -32.03 3.03
CA THR A 138 14.35 -31.83 1.85
C THR A 138 15.33 -30.67 2.05
N LEU A 139 14.86 -29.56 2.64
CA LEU A 139 15.69 -28.40 2.99
C LEU A 139 16.71 -28.70 4.11
N GLU A 140 16.29 -29.45 5.13
CA GLU A 140 17.13 -29.84 6.27
C GLU A 140 18.30 -30.73 5.82
N GLU A 141 18.02 -31.75 5.01
CA GLU A 141 19.04 -32.61 4.40
C GLU A 141 20.04 -31.80 3.55
N GLY A 142 19.53 -30.81 2.79
CA GLY A 142 20.35 -29.79 2.14
C GLY A 142 21.28 -30.28 1.03
N ARG A 143 21.11 -31.52 0.58
CA ARG A 143 21.92 -32.13 -0.48
C ARG A 143 21.45 -31.71 -1.87
N THR A 144 20.12 -31.65 -2.03
CA THR A 144 19.42 -31.39 -3.29
C THR A 144 18.69 -30.06 -3.15
N LEU A 145 19.23 -28.99 -3.73
CA LEU A 145 18.66 -27.65 -3.63
C LEU A 145 18.55 -27.01 -5.01
N THR A 146 17.55 -26.16 -5.24
CA THR A 146 17.45 -25.35 -6.45
C THR A 146 18.53 -24.28 -6.49
N GLY A 147 18.88 -23.76 -7.68
CA GLY A 147 20.02 -22.87 -7.86
C GLY A 147 20.01 -21.60 -6.99
N ASP A 148 18.83 -21.09 -6.65
CA ASP A 148 18.63 -19.92 -5.78
C ASP A 148 18.99 -20.16 -4.30
N LEU A 149 18.83 -21.41 -3.84
CA LEU A 149 19.17 -21.84 -2.49
C LEU A 149 20.58 -22.45 -2.44
N ALA A 150 20.95 -23.27 -3.42
CA ALA A 150 22.25 -23.95 -3.48
C ALA A 150 23.41 -22.95 -3.44
N ARG A 151 23.31 -21.81 -4.14
CA ARG A 151 24.33 -20.75 -4.12
C ARG A 151 24.59 -20.14 -2.73
N ARG A 152 23.66 -20.32 -1.78
CA ARG A 152 23.76 -19.81 -0.41
C ARG A 152 24.31 -20.85 0.58
N ARG A 153 24.50 -22.11 0.15
CA ARG A 153 24.94 -23.22 1.01
C ARG A 153 26.17 -23.91 0.43
N ALA A 154 27.30 -23.80 1.13
CA ALA A 154 28.52 -24.48 0.74
C ALA A 154 28.31 -26.00 0.66
N GLY A 155 28.73 -26.62 -0.44
CA GLY A 155 28.62 -28.06 -0.68
C GLY A 155 27.23 -28.55 -1.14
N ALA A 156 26.28 -27.66 -1.40
CA ALA A 156 24.99 -28.05 -1.98
C ALA A 156 25.09 -28.26 -3.50
N THR A 157 24.38 -29.27 -4.01
CA THR A 157 24.24 -29.49 -5.45
C THR A 157 23.00 -28.75 -5.96
N ALA A 158 23.20 -27.88 -6.94
CA ALA A 158 22.11 -27.22 -7.65
C ALA A 158 21.40 -28.23 -8.58
N VAL A 159 20.10 -28.41 -8.39
CA VAL A 159 19.24 -29.26 -9.23
C VAL A 159 18.13 -28.45 -9.90
N GLY A 160 17.52 -29.03 -10.92
CA GLY A 160 16.36 -28.46 -11.60
C GLY A 160 15.04 -28.62 -10.83
N THR A 161 13.98 -28.04 -11.38
CA THR A 161 12.62 -28.05 -10.81
C THR A 161 12.09 -29.48 -10.65
N GLU A 162 12.22 -30.32 -11.67
CA GLU A 162 11.73 -31.71 -11.66
C GLU A 162 12.43 -32.54 -10.58
N ALA A 163 13.76 -32.56 -10.61
CA ALA A 163 14.56 -33.31 -9.64
C ALA A 163 14.36 -32.84 -8.19
N PHE A 164 14.16 -31.54 -7.98
CA PHE A 164 13.84 -31.02 -6.65
C PHE A 164 12.43 -31.45 -6.19
N THR A 165 11.46 -31.51 -7.11
CA THR A 165 10.12 -32.01 -6.85
C THR A 165 10.13 -33.50 -6.49
N ASP A 166 10.88 -34.32 -7.22
CA ASP A 166 11.05 -35.74 -6.91
C ASP A 166 11.66 -35.97 -5.53
N ALA A 167 12.63 -35.14 -5.14
CA ALA A 167 13.23 -35.20 -3.80
C ALA A 167 12.20 -34.90 -2.69
N ILE A 168 11.31 -33.92 -2.92
CA ILE A 168 10.21 -33.63 -1.99
C ILE A 168 9.25 -34.82 -1.92
N ILE A 169 8.85 -35.38 -3.07
CA ILE A 169 7.93 -36.53 -3.12
C ILE A 169 8.50 -37.74 -2.36
N ALA A 170 9.80 -38.03 -2.55
CA ALA A 170 10.49 -39.11 -1.85
C ALA A 170 10.52 -38.93 -0.32
N ASN A 171 10.31 -37.70 0.16
CA ASN A 171 10.30 -37.35 1.58
C ASN A 171 8.89 -37.30 2.20
N LEU A 172 7.83 -37.60 1.45
CA LEU A 172 6.47 -37.70 1.99
C LEU A 172 6.40 -38.76 3.11
N GLY A 173 5.73 -38.41 4.20
CA GLY A 173 5.61 -39.26 5.40
C GLY A 173 6.77 -39.16 6.39
N ARG A 174 7.84 -38.41 6.05
CA ARG A 174 8.91 -38.07 6.98
C ARG A 174 8.57 -36.78 7.73
N ALA A 175 9.25 -36.56 8.86
CA ALA A 175 9.14 -35.33 9.65
C ALA A 175 10.52 -34.69 9.83
N PRO A 176 10.61 -33.34 9.79
CA PRO A 176 11.87 -32.66 10.05
C PRO A 176 12.31 -32.82 11.52
N SER A 177 13.61 -32.75 11.78
CA SER A 177 14.16 -32.82 13.14
C SER A 177 14.48 -31.43 13.71
N ALA A 178 14.81 -30.47 12.84
CA ALA A 178 15.15 -29.10 13.22
C ALA A 178 13.94 -28.16 13.38
N PHE A 179 12.76 -28.56 12.91
CA PHE A 179 11.57 -27.70 12.88
C PHE A 179 10.46 -28.26 13.78
N GLY A 180 9.91 -27.42 14.67
CA GLY A 180 8.76 -27.77 15.50
C GLY A 180 7.45 -27.81 14.70
N ALA A 181 6.48 -28.57 15.21
CA ALA A 181 5.13 -28.59 14.65
C ALA A 181 4.49 -27.19 14.73
N ARG A 182 3.97 -26.70 13.61
CA ARG A 182 3.25 -25.43 13.56
C ARG A 182 1.80 -25.63 13.99
N VAL A 183 1.36 -24.89 15.00
CA VAL A 183 -0.04 -24.88 15.42
C VAL A 183 -0.84 -24.10 14.38
N THR A 184 -1.86 -24.74 13.81
CA THR A 184 -2.78 -24.07 12.89
C THR A 184 -4.16 -24.03 13.49
N LYS A 185 -4.75 -22.82 13.52
CA LYS A 185 -6.14 -22.61 13.92
C LYS A 185 -6.93 -22.23 12.68
N LYS A 186 -8.19 -22.67 12.60
CA LYS A 186 -9.08 -22.25 11.52
C LYS A 186 -9.25 -20.73 11.59
N LEU A 187 -8.94 -20.04 10.49
CA LEU A 187 -9.16 -18.60 10.37
C LEU A 187 -10.66 -18.30 10.44
N GLN A 188 -11.03 -17.41 11.35
CA GLN A 188 -12.38 -16.86 11.44
C GLN A 188 -12.35 -15.47 10.84
N ILE A 189 -13.04 -15.28 9.72
CA ILE A 189 -13.14 -13.98 9.06
C ILE A 189 -14.21 -13.17 9.79
N PRO A 190 -13.88 -11.98 10.33
CA PRO A 190 -14.88 -11.12 10.96
C PRO A 190 -16.01 -10.80 10.00
N THR A 191 -17.26 -10.87 10.48
CA THR A 191 -18.41 -10.36 9.73
C THR A 191 -18.48 -8.87 9.98
N VAL A 192 -18.20 -8.07 8.95
CA VAL A 192 -18.33 -6.61 9.04
C VAL A 192 -19.72 -6.23 8.53
N ALA A 193 -20.53 -5.62 9.40
CA ALA A 193 -21.79 -5.01 8.98
C ALA A 193 -21.46 -3.83 8.05
N CYS A 194 -21.95 -3.89 6.80
CA CYS A 194 -21.79 -2.81 5.83
C CYS A 194 -22.94 -1.80 6.02
N ASP A 195 -23.08 -1.27 7.22
CA ASP A 195 -24.10 -0.28 7.51
C ASP A 195 -23.68 1.05 6.90
N LEU A 196 -24.61 1.69 6.18
CA LEU A 196 -24.41 3.05 5.70
C LEU A 196 -24.25 3.96 6.93
N LYS A 197 -23.01 4.42 7.16
CA LYS A 197 -22.77 5.46 8.15
C LYS A 197 -23.59 6.70 7.76
N PRO A 198 -24.23 7.38 8.73
CA PRO A 198 -25.01 8.57 8.43
C PRO A 198 -24.13 9.62 7.76
N LEU A 199 -24.73 10.40 6.86
CA LEU A 199 -24.04 11.52 6.24
C LEU A 199 -23.62 12.49 7.33
N ARG A 200 -22.32 12.75 7.41
CA ARG A 200 -21.78 13.79 8.28
C ARG A 200 -22.16 15.16 7.71
N PRO A 201 -22.53 16.14 8.56
CA PRO A 201 -22.63 17.53 8.14
C PRO A 201 -21.39 17.93 7.34
N ARG A 202 -21.62 18.47 6.14
CA ARG A 202 -20.55 18.92 5.26
C ARG A 202 -20.86 20.29 4.72
N GLU A 203 -19.81 21.09 4.61
CA GLU A 203 -19.83 22.42 4.04
C GLU A 203 -18.88 22.44 2.85
N LEU A 204 -19.33 22.94 1.70
CA LEU A 204 -18.48 23.15 0.53
C LEU A 204 -17.83 24.54 0.66
N VAL A 205 -16.52 24.57 0.84
CA VAL A 205 -15.77 25.79 1.18
C VAL A 205 -14.85 26.27 0.05
N GLY A 206 -14.64 25.45 -0.98
CA GLY A 206 -13.79 25.84 -2.10
C GLY A 206 -13.65 24.76 -3.17
N VAL A 207 -12.72 25.00 -4.08
CA VAL A 207 -12.37 24.09 -5.17
C VAL A 207 -10.89 24.22 -5.52
N ASP A 208 -10.22 23.08 -5.71
CA ASP A 208 -8.95 23.01 -6.39
C ASP A 208 -9.20 22.67 -7.86
N ILE A 209 -8.65 23.49 -8.76
CA ILE A 209 -8.77 23.29 -10.22
C ILE A 209 -7.36 23.06 -10.77
N PHE A 210 -7.18 21.91 -11.39
CA PHE A 210 -5.95 21.50 -12.06
C PHE A 210 -5.99 21.95 -13.51
N MET A 211 -4.87 22.53 -13.97
CA MET A 211 -4.77 23.19 -15.26
C MET A 211 -3.47 22.81 -15.98
N GLU A 212 -3.53 22.80 -17.31
CA GLU A 212 -2.38 22.73 -18.19
C GLU A 212 -2.10 24.10 -18.81
N ALA A 213 -0.91 24.64 -18.55
CA ALA A 213 -0.45 25.90 -19.15
C ALA A 213 1.07 25.96 -19.22
N ARG A 214 1.59 26.42 -20.36
CA ARG A 214 2.99 26.84 -20.51
C ARG A 214 3.10 28.33 -20.16
N ASP A 215 3.23 28.63 -18.88
CA ASP A 215 3.36 30.00 -18.38
C ASP A 215 4.23 30.03 -17.11
N THR A 216 4.61 31.21 -16.64
CA THR A 216 5.27 31.36 -15.33
C THR A 216 4.23 31.39 -14.21
N ALA A 217 4.62 30.97 -13.00
CA ALA A 217 3.75 31.02 -11.83
C ALA A 217 3.18 32.42 -11.58
N ASP A 218 4.01 33.46 -11.71
CA ASP A 218 3.60 34.86 -11.53
C ASP A 218 2.58 35.33 -12.58
N ASN A 219 2.80 34.99 -13.86
CA ASN A 219 1.90 35.39 -14.94
C ASN A 219 0.56 34.67 -14.81
N LEU A 220 0.60 33.36 -14.60
CA LEU A 220 -0.62 32.56 -14.43
C LEU A 220 -1.39 32.99 -13.19
N GLY A 221 -0.70 33.19 -12.06
CA GLY A 221 -1.29 33.68 -10.80
C GLY A 221 -2.01 35.02 -10.98
N LYS A 222 -1.36 36.01 -11.60
CA LYS A 222 -1.98 37.32 -11.87
C LYS A 222 -3.20 37.25 -12.78
N ARG A 223 -3.19 36.37 -13.79
CA ARG A 223 -4.33 36.17 -14.69
C ARG A 223 -5.50 35.52 -13.96
N LEU A 224 -5.24 34.62 -13.01
CA LEU A 224 -6.26 34.02 -12.16
C LEU A 224 -6.81 35.03 -11.16
N ASP A 225 -5.98 35.85 -10.52
CA ASP A 225 -6.44 36.97 -9.69
C ASP A 225 -7.41 37.88 -10.46
N ALA A 226 -7.03 38.28 -11.66
CA ALA A 226 -7.88 39.11 -12.51
C ALA A 226 -9.19 38.42 -12.90
N ALA A 227 -9.18 37.11 -13.17
CA ALA A 227 -10.36 36.35 -13.56
C ALA A 227 -11.37 36.14 -12.41
N PHE A 228 -10.93 36.29 -11.16
CA PHE A 228 -11.74 36.07 -9.95
C PHE A 228 -11.97 37.36 -9.13
N ALA A 229 -11.52 38.53 -9.61
CA ALA A 229 -11.65 39.80 -8.89
C ALA A 229 -13.10 40.20 -8.54
N ASP A 230 -14.08 39.73 -9.32
CA ASP A 230 -15.53 39.94 -9.13
C ASP A 230 -16.28 38.66 -8.75
N SER A 231 -15.57 37.58 -8.40
CA SER A 231 -16.17 36.31 -8.00
C SER A 231 -16.43 36.26 -6.49
N LEU A 232 -17.40 35.44 -6.08
CA LEU A 232 -17.52 35.03 -4.68
C LEU A 232 -16.28 34.26 -4.20
N LEU A 233 -15.66 33.49 -5.09
CA LEU A 233 -14.48 32.69 -4.79
C LEU A 233 -13.22 33.54 -4.91
N THR A 234 -12.39 33.49 -3.86
CA THR A 234 -11.07 34.12 -3.87
C THR A 234 -10.00 33.10 -4.26
N PHE A 235 -9.16 33.47 -5.22
CA PHE A 235 -7.95 32.71 -5.55
C PHE A 235 -6.96 32.80 -4.38
N LYS A 236 -6.61 31.65 -3.78
CA LYS A 236 -5.79 31.59 -2.57
C LYS A 236 -4.33 31.34 -2.88
N VAL A 237 -4.03 30.26 -3.61
CA VAL A 237 -2.66 29.84 -3.92
C VAL A 237 -2.60 29.11 -5.25
N LEU A 238 -1.47 29.27 -5.95
CA LEU A 238 -1.06 28.37 -7.03
C LEU A 238 -0.02 27.41 -6.48
N SER A 239 -0.14 26.13 -6.81
CA SER A 239 0.88 25.13 -6.54
C SER A 239 1.30 24.37 -7.80
N ASN A 240 2.53 23.87 -7.78
CA ASN A 240 3.10 23.00 -8.81
C ASN A 240 3.75 21.81 -8.12
N ARG A 241 3.35 20.59 -8.49
CA ARG A 241 3.78 19.34 -7.80
C ARG A 241 3.57 19.37 -6.27
N GLY A 242 2.55 20.09 -5.79
CA GLY A 242 2.22 20.22 -4.36
C GLY A 242 2.95 21.32 -3.58
N THR A 243 3.84 22.07 -4.23
CA THR A 243 4.57 23.21 -3.63
C THR A 243 3.92 24.52 -4.02
N VAL A 244 3.70 25.43 -3.06
CA VAL A 244 3.20 26.79 -3.35
C VAL A 244 4.23 27.56 -4.18
N VAL A 245 3.78 28.16 -5.27
CA VAL A 245 4.60 28.94 -6.22
C VAL A 245 4.03 30.34 -6.49
N TYR A 246 2.85 30.65 -5.95
CA TYR A 246 2.23 31.97 -5.95
C TYR A 246 1.29 32.09 -4.74
N PRO A 247 1.28 33.21 -3.98
CA PRO A 247 1.93 34.51 -4.27
C PRO A 247 3.40 34.60 -3.81
N VAL A 248 3.94 33.55 -3.20
CA VAL A 248 5.35 33.53 -2.77
C VAL A 248 6.24 33.42 -4.02
N PRO A 249 7.28 34.25 -4.19
CA PRO A 249 8.19 34.12 -5.31
C PRO A 249 8.78 32.71 -5.32
N ALA A 250 8.61 31.99 -6.43
CA ALA A 250 9.19 30.66 -6.59
C ALA A 250 10.72 30.76 -6.47
N GLY A 251 11.28 30.48 -5.29
CA GLY A 251 12.71 30.32 -5.12
C GLY A 251 13.15 29.08 -5.89
N GLN A 252 13.70 29.23 -7.10
CA GLN A 252 14.22 28.15 -7.96
C GLN A 252 13.42 26.83 -7.93
N VAL A 253 12.08 26.89 -7.83
CA VAL A 253 11.25 25.69 -7.92
C VAL A 253 11.14 25.34 -9.39
N ASP A 254 11.66 24.19 -9.76
CA ASP A 254 11.43 23.63 -11.09
C ASP A 254 9.93 23.30 -11.24
N THR A 255 9.32 23.74 -12.35
CA THR A 255 7.88 23.65 -12.57
C THR A 255 7.55 22.86 -13.82
N VAL A 256 6.46 22.09 -13.77
CA VAL A 256 5.87 21.44 -14.95
C VAL A 256 4.65 22.23 -15.45
N GLU A 257 4.14 21.90 -16.63
CA GLU A 257 2.98 22.57 -17.24
C GLU A 257 1.65 22.29 -16.51
N CYS A 258 1.64 21.41 -15.51
CA CYS A 258 0.47 21.08 -14.70
C CYS A 258 0.47 21.88 -13.38
N TRP A 259 -0.58 22.68 -13.18
CA TRP A 259 -0.75 23.59 -12.06
C TRP A 259 -2.00 23.25 -11.27
N THR A 260 -2.03 23.54 -9.97
CA THR A 260 -3.23 23.46 -9.14
C THR A 260 -3.51 24.82 -8.55
N ALA A 261 -4.64 25.42 -8.90
CA ALA A 261 -5.12 26.66 -8.30
C ALA A 261 -6.22 26.36 -7.28
N ARG A 262 -6.05 26.90 -6.06
CA ARG A 262 -7.02 26.79 -4.98
C ARG A 262 -7.89 28.02 -4.91
N PHE A 263 -9.21 27.83 -4.91
CA PHE A 263 -10.20 28.88 -4.76
C PHE A 263 -11.07 28.62 -3.53
N MET A 264 -11.25 29.63 -2.69
CA MET A 264 -11.97 29.49 -1.41
C MET A 264 -13.05 30.57 -1.28
N LYS A 265 -14.15 30.24 -0.61
CA LYS A 265 -15.13 31.25 -0.20
C LYS A 265 -14.59 32.09 0.98
N PRO A 266 -15.10 33.31 1.18
CA PRO A 266 -14.89 34.05 2.44
C PRO A 266 -15.43 33.25 3.63
N GLU A 267 -14.76 33.33 4.78
CA GLU A 267 -15.17 32.60 6.00
C GLU A 267 -16.60 32.93 6.44
N SER A 268 -17.04 34.17 6.20
CA SER A 268 -18.39 34.65 6.54
C SER A 268 -19.49 34.25 5.55
N ALA A 269 -19.13 33.66 4.39
CA ALA A 269 -20.11 33.28 3.38
C ALA A 269 -20.77 31.93 3.71
N ASP A 270 -21.98 31.70 3.20
CA ASP A 270 -22.64 30.39 3.28
C ASP A 270 -21.88 29.31 2.48
N SER A 271 -22.25 28.04 2.65
CA SER A 271 -21.73 26.94 1.83
C SER A 271 -21.90 27.23 0.35
N LEU A 272 -20.87 26.95 -0.44
CA LEU A 272 -20.95 27.05 -1.90
C LEU A 272 -21.96 26.04 -2.46
N THR A 273 -22.49 26.39 -3.63
CA THR A 273 -23.35 25.55 -4.46
C THR A 273 -22.58 24.96 -5.64
N ASP A 274 -23.16 23.97 -6.32
CA ASP A 274 -22.57 23.45 -7.56
C ASP A 274 -22.49 24.50 -8.68
N ALA A 275 -23.38 25.48 -8.68
CA ALA A 275 -23.36 26.57 -9.64
C ALA A 275 -22.12 27.46 -9.47
N ASP A 276 -21.69 27.71 -8.23
CA ASP A 276 -20.48 28.47 -7.93
C ASP A 276 -19.22 27.76 -8.45
N ILE A 277 -19.21 26.42 -8.39
CA ILE A 277 -18.11 25.60 -8.92
C ILE A 277 -18.08 25.64 -10.45
N VAL A 278 -19.24 25.58 -11.10
CA VAL A 278 -19.33 25.68 -12.56
C VAL A 278 -18.88 27.07 -13.04
N ASP A 279 -19.25 28.14 -12.35
CA ASP A 279 -18.76 29.50 -12.65
C ASP A 279 -17.23 29.58 -12.53
N ALA A 280 -16.64 29.02 -11.47
CA ALA A 280 -15.19 28.94 -11.31
C ALA A 280 -14.50 28.23 -12.48
N LEU A 281 -15.05 27.10 -12.94
CA LEU A 281 -14.52 26.36 -14.09
C LEU A 281 -14.63 27.17 -15.40
N GLN A 282 -15.74 27.88 -15.61
CA GLN A 282 -15.91 28.76 -16.77
C GLN A 282 -14.92 29.93 -16.76
N ARG A 283 -14.61 30.49 -15.59
CA ARG A 283 -13.59 31.53 -15.43
C ARG A 283 -12.19 30.98 -15.70
N VAL A 284 -11.84 29.84 -15.11
CA VAL A 284 -10.54 29.18 -15.37
C VAL A 284 -10.37 28.82 -16.84
N ALA A 285 -11.42 28.33 -17.51
CA ALA A 285 -11.37 27.98 -18.94
C ALA A 285 -11.00 29.16 -19.86
N LYS A 286 -11.17 30.41 -19.42
CA LYS A 286 -10.73 31.62 -20.14
C LYS A 286 -9.24 31.92 -19.93
N VAL A 287 -8.62 31.32 -18.92
CA VAL A 287 -7.22 31.52 -18.54
C VAL A 287 -6.33 30.36 -19.03
N ALA A 288 -6.73 29.13 -18.75
CA ALA A 288 -5.98 27.91 -19.08
C ALA A 288 -6.92 26.73 -19.36
N LEU A 289 -6.40 25.69 -19.99
CA LEU A 289 -7.10 24.42 -20.12
C LEU A 289 -7.14 23.75 -18.75
N TRP A 290 -8.32 23.38 -18.26
CA TRP A 290 -8.45 22.61 -17.02
C TRP A 290 -8.73 21.14 -17.34
N MET A 291 -8.31 20.23 -16.46
CA MET A 291 -8.51 18.79 -16.65
C MET A 291 -9.03 18.04 -15.43
N HIS A 292 -8.83 18.56 -14.21
CA HIS A 292 -9.22 17.88 -12.97
C HIS A 292 -9.70 18.91 -11.95
N VAL A 293 -10.71 18.52 -11.18
CA VAL A 293 -11.41 19.37 -10.22
C VAL A 293 -11.59 18.59 -8.92
N GLU A 294 -11.24 19.20 -7.79
CA GLU A 294 -11.47 18.65 -6.45
C GLU A 294 -12.26 19.63 -5.60
N LYS A 295 -13.41 19.19 -5.08
CA LYS A 295 -14.22 20.01 -4.18
C LYS A 295 -13.67 19.98 -2.76
N LEU A 296 -13.48 21.14 -2.18
CA LEU A 296 -12.93 21.29 -0.84
C LEU A 296 -14.07 21.34 0.17
N HIS A 297 -14.22 20.28 0.94
CA HIS A 297 -15.25 20.16 1.96
C HIS A 297 -14.66 20.22 3.37
N VAL A 298 -15.45 20.76 4.29
CA VAL A 298 -15.25 20.66 5.73
C VAL A 298 -16.29 19.67 6.27
N PHE A 299 -15.85 18.68 7.04
CA PHE A 299 -16.71 17.68 7.68
C PHE A 299 -16.60 17.84 9.20
N ASP A 300 -17.72 18.09 9.87
CA ASP A 300 -17.76 18.29 11.33
C ASP A 300 -16.76 19.37 11.82
N GLY A 301 -16.59 20.45 11.04
CA GLY A 301 -15.61 21.52 11.33
C GLY A 301 -14.15 21.19 10.99
N VAL A 302 -13.87 19.98 10.48
CA VAL A 302 -12.53 19.55 10.09
C VAL A 302 -12.34 19.59 8.56
N PRO A 303 -11.32 20.27 8.03
CA PRO A 303 -11.02 20.26 6.60
C PRO A 303 -10.76 18.85 6.08
N GLY A 304 -11.49 18.45 5.03
CA GLY A 304 -11.33 17.17 4.32
C GLY A 304 -10.23 17.19 3.25
N PHE A 305 -9.31 18.15 3.31
CA PHE A 305 -8.26 18.38 2.33
C PHE A 305 -6.99 18.86 3.04
N SER A 306 -5.84 18.69 2.38
CA SER A 306 -4.56 19.19 2.89
C SER A 306 -4.20 20.56 2.34
N ARG A 307 -3.33 21.26 3.06
CA ARG A 307 -2.64 22.45 2.57
C ARG A 307 -1.51 22.04 1.62
N ALA A 308 -1.16 22.93 0.69
CA ALA A 308 0.04 22.78 -0.12
C ALA A 308 1.30 23.00 0.75
N GLN A 309 2.44 22.47 0.31
CA GLN A 309 3.71 22.69 1.02
C GLN A 309 4.10 24.17 0.90
N GLY A 310 4.26 24.84 2.05
CA GLY A 310 4.55 26.28 2.14
C GLY A 310 3.31 27.17 2.21
N GLU A 311 2.10 26.61 2.36
CA GLU A 311 0.87 27.36 2.62
C GLU A 311 0.68 27.58 4.14
N ASP A 312 0.70 28.84 4.56
CA ASP A 312 0.42 29.28 5.93
C ASP A 312 -1.07 29.17 6.35
#